data_AF-A0A2C1CL88-F1
#
_entry.id   AF-A0A2C1CL88-F1
#
_cell.length_a   1.000
_cell.length_b   1.000
_cell.length_c   1.000
_cell.angle_alpha   90.00
_cell.angle_beta   90.00
_cell.angle_gamma   90.00
#
_symmetry.space_group_name_H-M   'P 1'
#
loop_
_entity.id
_entity.type
_entity.pdbx_description
1 polymer ?
#
loop_
_entity_poly.entity_id
_entity_poly.type
_entity_poly.pdbx_seq_one_letter_code
_entity_poly.pdbx_strand_id
1 'polypeptide(L)'
;MKYTNNEPIMIRKDIVYCENELLKHVKEVLEKEDVKTAEVYDAKKGDLHYTSETLRKKFNLAFPQIVVKSGLYDLNNHLKYISKEIIYEQLNQEFERIGSTRKGIYNSKRNKKRYPYSDTLKIRLNQSWPEILLCCKQLIEVKKYDEISKEVLRNEYKMISKKLGRAATIPELTDQTAFSFDIYRQYFSTMKKLREECGFRHEYKGGKKPIELSTCEKELVRVYQKYNRRLTYNELKEESQISISTLFRRFETTKINDIWNQIERNMFDITNI
;
A
#
# COMPACT_ATOMS: atom_id res chain seq x y z
N MET A 1 28.15 46.48 -62.28
CA MET A 1 27.04 45.75 -61.62
C MET A 1 27.52 44.38 -61.13
N LYS A 2 27.78 44.25 -59.84
CA LYS A 2 27.63 42.99 -59.08
C LYS A 2 27.20 43.40 -57.68
N TYR A 3 25.90 43.32 -57.41
CA TYR A 3 25.33 43.65 -56.11
C TYR A 3 25.75 42.58 -55.11
N THR A 4 26.51 42.98 -54.09
CA THR A 4 26.72 42.17 -52.89
C THR A 4 25.46 42.30 -52.03
N ASN A 5 24.61 41.28 -52.06
CA ASN A 5 23.52 41.13 -51.10
C ASN A 5 24.12 40.82 -49.72
N ASN A 6 24.52 41.87 -49.02
CA ASN A 6 24.67 41.86 -47.57
C ASN A 6 23.27 41.95 -46.97
N GLU A 7 22.56 40.82 -46.92
CA GLU A 7 21.45 40.70 -45.98
C GLU A 7 22.05 40.56 -44.58
N PRO A 8 21.73 41.48 -43.64
CA PRO A 8 22.20 41.35 -42.27
C PRO A 8 21.53 40.12 -41.65
N ILE A 9 22.35 39.13 -41.30
CA ILE A 9 21.95 38.01 -40.44
C ILE A 9 21.44 38.63 -39.14
N MET A 10 20.12 38.67 -38.95
CA MET A 10 19.52 39.00 -37.67
C MET A 10 19.90 37.90 -36.67
N ILE A 11 20.99 38.14 -35.95
CA ILE A 11 21.31 37.40 -34.72
C ILE A 11 20.09 37.63 -33.81
N ARG A 12 19.29 36.57 -33.60
CA ARG A 12 18.20 36.57 -32.64
C ARG A 12 18.75 37.16 -31.35
N LYS A 13 18.23 38.31 -30.91
CA LYS A 13 18.58 38.89 -29.62
C LYS A 13 18.46 37.78 -28.58
N ASP A 14 19.58 37.42 -27.94
CA ASP A 14 19.60 36.56 -26.77
C ASP A 14 18.87 37.29 -25.65
N ILE A 15 17.56 37.17 -25.63
CA ILE A 15 16.74 37.61 -24.49
C ILE A 15 17.16 36.70 -23.34
N VAL A 16 17.97 37.25 -22.43
CA VAL A 16 18.37 36.58 -21.20
C VAL A 16 17.17 36.59 -20.26
N TYR A 17 16.36 35.53 -20.32
CA TYR A 17 15.26 35.33 -19.39
C TYR A 17 15.81 35.14 -17.96
N CYS A 18 15.17 35.80 -17.00
CA CYS A 18 15.47 35.61 -15.59
C CYS A 18 14.90 34.26 -15.10
N GLU A 19 15.39 33.76 -13.96
CA GLU A 19 14.94 32.48 -13.41
C GLU A 19 13.42 32.39 -13.20
N ASN A 20 12.79 33.48 -12.75
CA ASN A 20 11.35 33.51 -12.50
C ASN A 20 10.53 33.40 -13.79
N GLU A 21 10.97 34.05 -14.87
CA GLU A 21 10.30 33.94 -16.18
C GLU A 21 10.41 32.53 -16.75
N LEU A 22 11.57 31.88 -16.57
CA LEU A 22 11.76 30.49 -17.00
C LEU A 22 10.88 29.53 -16.21
N LEU A 23 10.75 29.71 -14.89
CA LEU A 23 9.84 28.90 -14.08
C LEU A 23 8.37 29.12 -14.48
N LYS A 24 7.98 30.37 -14.77
CA LYS A 24 6.64 30.70 -15.27
C LYS A 24 6.37 30.00 -16.60
N HIS A 25 7.32 30.02 -17.53
CA HIS A 25 7.21 29.32 -18.81
C HIS A 25 7.08 27.81 -18.63
N VAL A 26 7.90 27.20 -17.77
CA VAL A 26 7.77 25.77 -17.43
C VAL A 26 6.38 25.46 -16.88
N LYS A 27 5.83 26.34 -16.03
CA LYS A 27 4.47 26.20 -15.52
C LYS A 27 3.44 26.25 -16.65
N GLU A 28 3.47 27.29 -17.48
CA GLU A 28 2.51 27.50 -18.57
C GLU A 28 2.48 26.33 -19.56
N VAL A 29 3.65 25.77 -19.90
CA VAL A 29 3.78 24.63 -20.82
C VAL A 29 3.22 23.34 -20.22
N LEU A 30 3.48 23.08 -18.94
CA LEU A 30 3.21 21.77 -18.31
C LEU A 30 1.92 21.73 -17.48
N GLU A 31 1.30 22.86 -17.17
CA GLU A 31 0.09 22.93 -16.33
C GLU A 31 -1.08 22.16 -16.94
N LYS A 32 -1.24 22.27 -18.26
CA LYS A 32 -2.31 21.60 -19.02
C LYS A 32 -2.02 20.12 -19.31
N GLU A 33 -0.82 19.66 -18.99
CA GLU A 33 -0.35 18.32 -19.31
C GLU A 33 -0.54 17.38 -18.12
N ASP A 34 -1.01 16.17 -18.42
CA ASP A 34 -1.24 15.13 -17.42
C ASP A 34 0.08 14.64 -16.77
N VAL A 35 1.18 14.71 -17.52
CA VAL A 35 2.51 14.25 -17.10
C VAL A 35 3.52 15.39 -17.30
N LYS A 36 4.36 15.62 -16.29
CA LYS A 36 5.24 16.80 -16.24
C LYS A 36 6.70 16.40 -16.36
N THR A 37 7.06 15.77 -17.48
CA THR A 37 8.44 15.32 -17.74
C THR A 37 9.22 16.28 -18.63
N ALA A 38 10.54 16.07 -18.70
CA ALA A 38 11.44 16.82 -19.57
C ALA A 38 11.06 16.65 -21.05
N GLU A 39 10.68 15.45 -21.47
CA GLU A 39 10.33 15.14 -22.85
C GLU A 39 9.05 15.86 -23.27
N VAL A 40 8.05 15.91 -22.39
CA VAL A 40 6.80 16.65 -22.65
C VAL A 40 7.09 18.14 -22.77
N TYR A 41 7.92 18.68 -21.88
CA TYR A 41 8.34 20.08 -21.95
C TYR A 41 9.07 20.38 -23.26
N ASP A 42 10.08 19.59 -23.63
CA ASP A 42 10.89 19.84 -24.83
C ASP A 42 10.07 19.76 -26.11
N ALA A 43 9.07 18.89 -26.16
CA ALA A 43 8.15 18.79 -27.29
C ALA A 43 7.18 19.99 -27.39
N LYS A 44 6.89 20.68 -26.28
CA LYS A 44 5.82 21.70 -26.19
C LYS A 44 6.28 23.11 -25.81
N LYS A 45 7.58 23.32 -25.60
CA LYS A 45 8.17 24.61 -25.19
C LYS A 45 8.03 25.75 -26.22
N GLY A 46 7.58 25.46 -27.44
CA GLY A 46 7.44 26.42 -28.54
C GLY A 46 8.79 26.94 -29.03
N ASP A 47 8.81 28.21 -29.44
CA ASP A 47 10.00 28.87 -30.01
C ASP A 47 11.10 29.21 -28.98
N LEU A 48 10.85 28.98 -27.68
CA LEU A 48 11.83 29.23 -26.65
C LEU A 48 13.01 28.24 -26.78
N HIS A 49 14.22 28.76 -26.90
CA HIS A 49 15.43 27.95 -27.08
C HIS A 49 15.87 27.19 -25.81
N TYR A 50 15.31 27.51 -24.64
CA TYR A 50 15.59 26.84 -23.37
C TYR A 50 14.98 25.44 -23.31
N THR A 51 15.76 24.42 -23.70
CA THR A 51 15.44 23.00 -23.51
C THR A 51 15.52 22.61 -22.03
N SER A 52 14.97 21.44 -21.69
CA SER A 52 15.09 20.85 -20.36
C SER A 52 16.55 20.76 -19.90
N GLU A 53 17.47 20.38 -20.79
CA GLU A 53 18.90 20.30 -20.49
C GLU A 53 19.53 21.68 -20.22
N THR A 54 19.16 22.69 -21.00
CA THR A 54 19.61 24.07 -20.76
C THR A 54 19.08 24.59 -19.42
N LEU A 55 17.82 24.28 -19.08
CA LEU A 55 17.24 24.62 -17.79
C LEU A 55 17.97 23.92 -16.64
N ARG A 56 18.25 22.61 -16.75
CA ARG A 56 19.01 21.86 -15.73
C ARG A 56 20.36 22.49 -15.45
N LYS A 57 21.10 22.87 -16.50
CA LYS A 57 22.40 23.55 -16.37
C LYS A 57 22.26 24.92 -15.72
N LYS A 58 21.27 25.72 -16.15
CA LYS A 58 21.06 27.08 -15.66
C LYS A 58 20.63 27.11 -14.19
N PHE A 59 19.72 26.24 -13.78
CA PHE A 59 19.22 26.15 -12.41
C PHE A 59 20.09 25.29 -11.48
N ASN A 60 21.03 24.52 -12.03
CA ASN A 60 21.79 23.49 -11.32
C ASN A 60 20.89 22.51 -10.54
N LEU A 61 19.82 22.05 -11.19
CA LEU A 61 18.79 21.17 -10.60
C LEU A 61 18.39 20.08 -11.60
N ALA A 62 17.92 18.94 -11.08
CA ALA A 62 17.24 17.96 -11.93
C ALA A 62 15.92 18.55 -12.44
N PHE A 63 15.50 18.17 -13.66
CA PHE A 63 14.29 18.73 -14.26
C PHE A 63 13.02 18.55 -13.38
N PRO A 64 12.78 17.40 -12.72
CA PRO A 64 11.66 17.27 -11.78
C PRO A 64 11.72 18.28 -10.61
N GLN A 65 12.90 18.66 -10.13
CA GLN A 65 13.01 19.69 -9.09
C GLN A 65 12.63 21.07 -9.65
N ILE A 66 12.95 21.35 -10.91
CA ILE A 66 12.56 22.60 -11.60
C ILE A 66 11.04 22.66 -11.74
N VAL A 67 10.39 21.55 -12.11
CA VAL A 67 8.92 21.45 -12.18
C VAL A 67 8.28 21.68 -10.81
N VAL A 68 8.82 21.09 -9.74
CA VAL A 68 8.34 21.38 -8.38
C VAL A 68 8.55 22.86 -8.02
N LYS A 69 9.69 23.45 -8.39
CA LYS A 69 10.01 24.86 -8.15
C LYS A 69 9.08 25.81 -8.94
N SER A 70 8.50 25.37 -10.06
CA SER A 70 7.46 26.10 -10.80
C SER A 70 6.05 25.94 -10.23
N GLY A 71 5.89 25.19 -9.14
CA GLY A 71 4.62 24.95 -8.47
C GLY A 71 3.77 23.85 -9.11
N LEU A 72 4.38 23.01 -9.96
CA LEU A 72 3.72 21.88 -10.59
C LEU A 72 4.29 20.55 -10.09
N TYR A 73 3.48 19.50 -10.12
CA TYR A 73 3.91 18.16 -9.77
C TYR A 73 2.94 17.08 -10.25
N ASP A 74 3.47 15.87 -10.34
CA ASP A 74 2.74 14.61 -10.41
C ASP A 74 3.43 13.59 -9.51
N LEU A 75 2.67 12.66 -8.93
CA LEU A 75 3.21 11.75 -7.91
C LEU A 75 4.17 10.71 -8.47
N ASN A 76 4.15 10.40 -9.76
CA ASN A 76 5.08 9.41 -10.32
C ASN A 76 6.49 9.99 -10.48
N ASN A 77 6.59 11.18 -11.07
CA ASN A 77 7.88 11.77 -11.42
C ASN A 77 8.47 12.61 -10.28
N HIS A 78 7.60 13.16 -9.42
CA HIS A 78 8.01 14.16 -8.43
C HIS A 78 7.99 13.65 -7.00
N LEU A 79 7.67 12.37 -6.77
CA LEU A 79 7.46 11.78 -5.45
C LEU A 79 8.57 12.10 -4.43
N LYS A 80 9.82 12.11 -4.90
CA LYS A 80 11.02 12.36 -4.07
C LYS A 80 11.17 13.83 -3.67
N TYR A 81 10.60 14.75 -4.44
CA TYR A 81 10.88 16.18 -4.37
C TYR A 81 9.73 17.00 -3.74
N ILE A 82 8.59 16.36 -3.46
CA ILE A 82 7.42 16.98 -2.84
C ILE A 82 7.26 16.55 -1.38
N SER A 83 6.56 17.40 -0.61
CA SER A 83 6.25 17.14 0.80
C SER A 83 5.18 16.05 0.96
N LYS A 84 5.03 15.52 2.18
CA LYS A 84 4.03 14.48 2.46
C LYS A 84 2.60 15.00 2.30
N GLU A 85 2.39 16.26 2.68
CA GLU A 85 1.09 16.94 2.64
C GLU A 85 0.57 17.02 1.20
N ILE A 86 1.44 17.39 0.26
CA ILE A 86 1.12 17.40 -1.18
C ILE A 86 0.78 15.99 -1.67
N ILE A 87 1.52 14.97 -1.22
CA ILE A 87 1.23 13.57 -1.58
C ILE A 87 -0.18 13.20 -1.12
N TYR A 88 -0.56 13.49 0.12
CA TYR A 88 -1.88 13.17 0.65
C TYR A 88 -3.01 13.91 -0.08
N GLU A 89 -2.82 15.19 -0.40
CA GLU A 89 -3.80 15.98 -1.16
C GLU A 89 -4.04 15.38 -2.56
N GLN A 90 -2.97 15.06 -3.29
CA GLN A 90 -3.06 14.43 -4.60
C GLN A 90 -3.72 13.05 -4.54
N LEU A 91 -3.42 12.26 -3.51
CA LEU A 91 -4.07 10.96 -3.32
C LEU A 91 -5.58 11.11 -3.09
N ASN A 92 -6.02 12.13 -2.35
CA ASN A 92 -7.45 12.41 -2.18
C ASN A 92 -8.16 12.69 -3.50
N GLN A 93 -7.57 13.53 -4.36
CA GLN A 93 -8.11 13.79 -5.69
C GLN A 93 -8.24 12.50 -6.51
N GLU A 94 -7.27 11.59 -6.39
CA GLU A 94 -7.30 10.32 -7.10
C GLU A 94 -8.32 9.33 -6.51
N PHE A 95 -8.49 9.31 -5.19
CA PHE A 95 -9.54 8.51 -4.56
C PHE A 95 -10.93 8.98 -4.95
N GLU A 96 -11.15 10.30 -5.03
CA GLU A 96 -12.40 10.89 -5.53
C GLU A 96 -12.65 10.48 -6.99
N ARG A 97 -11.65 10.58 -7.87
CA ARG A 97 -11.75 10.16 -9.27
C ARG A 97 -12.06 8.67 -9.42
N ILE A 98 -11.43 7.83 -8.61
CA ILE A 98 -11.62 6.37 -8.64
C ILE A 98 -12.96 5.96 -7.98
N GLY A 99 -13.47 6.78 -7.06
CA GLY A 99 -14.60 6.46 -6.20
C GLY A 99 -14.29 5.38 -5.16
N SER A 100 -13.00 5.17 -4.83
CA SER A 100 -12.59 4.13 -3.88
C SER A 100 -11.18 4.37 -3.33
N THR A 101 -10.99 3.99 -2.06
CA THR A 101 -9.72 4.05 -1.32
C THR A 101 -9.06 2.66 -1.16
N ARG A 102 -9.69 1.62 -1.72
CA ARG A 102 -9.19 0.24 -1.59
C ARG A 102 -7.87 0.08 -2.34
N LYS A 103 -6.85 -0.49 -1.68
CA LYS A 103 -5.52 -0.71 -2.26
C LYS A 103 -5.55 -1.40 -3.62
N GLY A 104 -6.35 -2.47 -3.75
CA GLY A 104 -6.48 -3.23 -5.00
C GLY A 104 -7.14 -2.43 -6.13
N ILE A 105 -8.20 -1.68 -5.82
CA ILE A 105 -8.91 -0.83 -6.79
C ILE A 105 -8.03 0.35 -7.19
N TYR A 106 -7.36 0.98 -6.23
CA TYR A 106 -6.38 2.03 -6.50
C TYR A 106 -5.30 1.52 -7.47
N ASN A 107 -4.67 0.39 -7.17
CA ASN A 107 -3.62 -0.14 -8.05
C ASN A 107 -4.11 -0.47 -9.46
N SER A 108 -5.34 -0.95 -9.62
CA SER A 108 -5.89 -1.28 -10.95
C SER A 108 -6.38 -0.07 -11.74
N LYS A 109 -7.03 0.90 -11.06
CA LYS A 109 -7.73 2.04 -11.69
C LYS A 109 -6.96 3.35 -11.65
N ARG A 110 -5.85 3.45 -10.92
CA ARG A 110 -5.05 4.69 -10.87
C ARG A 110 -4.64 5.15 -12.26
N ASN A 111 -4.51 6.46 -12.44
CA ASN A 111 -3.81 6.98 -13.60
C ASN A 111 -2.34 6.58 -13.50
N LYS A 112 -1.96 5.52 -14.23
CA LYS A 112 -0.63 4.92 -14.20
C LYS A 112 0.48 5.89 -14.59
N LYS A 113 0.17 6.97 -15.30
CA LYS A 113 1.13 7.99 -15.70
C LYS A 113 1.42 9.00 -14.59
N ARG A 114 0.42 9.33 -13.79
CA ARG A 114 0.50 10.39 -12.75
C ARG A 114 0.68 9.85 -11.33
N TYR A 115 0.20 8.63 -11.06
CA TYR A 115 0.13 8.04 -9.72
C TYR A 115 0.93 6.72 -9.60
N PRO A 116 1.80 6.61 -8.58
CA PRO A 116 2.60 5.43 -8.34
C PRO A 116 1.78 4.30 -7.73
N TYR A 117 2.33 3.09 -7.76
CA TYR A 117 1.74 1.95 -7.03
C TYR A 117 1.69 2.23 -5.54
N SER A 118 0.69 1.64 -4.87
CA SER A 118 0.52 1.76 -3.42
C SER A 118 1.78 1.36 -2.64
N ASP A 119 2.54 0.36 -3.12
CA ASP A 119 3.74 -0.09 -2.42
C ASP A 119 4.90 0.91 -2.53
N THR A 120 5.00 1.63 -3.65
CA THR A 120 5.93 2.77 -3.79
C THR A 120 5.58 3.90 -2.82
N LEU A 121 4.30 4.20 -2.64
CA LEU A 121 3.82 5.21 -1.68
C LEU A 121 4.17 4.80 -0.25
N LYS A 122 3.92 3.54 0.11
CA LYS A 122 4.26 3.00 1.43
C LYS A 122 5.75 3.15 1.74
N ILE A 123 6.62 2.82 0.79
CA ILE A 123 8.08 2.97 0.94
C ILE A 123 8.44 4.45 1.11
N ARG A 124 7.92 5.33 0.24
CA ARG A 124 8.23 6.78 0.28
C ARG A 124 7.83 7.43 1.60
N LEU A 125 6.65 7.08 2.10
CA LEU A 125 6.04 7.71 3.26
C LEU A 125 6.47 7.05 4.57
N ASN A 126 7.06 5.85 4.48
CA ASN A 126 7.31 4.94 5.59
C ASN A 126 6.04 4.67 6.39
N GLN A 127 4.96 4.33 5.68
CA GLN A 127 3.62 4.13 6.23
C GLN A 127 2.96 2.92 5.57
N SER A 128 2.09 2.24 6.30
CA SER A 128 1.16 1.25 5.76
C SER A 128 0.03 1.93 4.97
N TRP A 129 -0.69 1.16 4.15
CA TRP A 129 -1.82 1.72 3.38
C TRP A 129 -2.91 2.32 4.28
N PRO A 130 -3.34 1.67 5.39
CA PRO A 130 -4.29 2.29 6.32
C PRO A 130 -3.79 3.60 6.95
N GLU A 131 -2.51 3.70 7.32
CA GLU A 131 -1.93 4.94 7.85
C GLU A 131 -1.93 6.07 6.81
N ILE A 132 -1.68 5.74 5.54
CA ILE A 132 -1.80 6.69 4.44
C ILE A 132 -3.25 7.19 4.34
N LEU A 133 -4.24 6.29 4.41
CA LEU A 133 -5.66 6.66 4.35
C LEU A 133 -6.07 7.54 5.54
N LEU A 134 -5.54 7.28 6.74
CA LEU A 134 -5.72 8.11 7.92
C LEU A 134 -5.17 9.53 7.69
N CYS A 135 -3.95 9.66 7.18
CA CYS A 135 -3.36 10.95 6.83
C CYS A 135 -4.12 11.68 5.72
N CYS A 136 -4.74 10.94 4.79
CA CYS A 136 -5.63 11.46 3.77
C CYS A 136 -7.02 11.85 4.31
N LYS A 137 -7.32 11.64 5.60
CA LYS A 137 -8.65 11.81 6.21
C LYS A 137 -9.75 10.94 5.57
N GLN A 138 -9.34 9.84 4.95
CA GLN A 138 -10.23 8.83 4.36
C GLN A 138 -10.58 7.72 5.34
N LEU A 139 -9.88 7.67 6.48
CA LEU A 139 -10.06 6.69 7.55
C LEU A 139 -10.03 7.41 8.90
N ILE A 140 -10.85 6.96 9.84
CA ILE A 140 -10.98 7.57 11.18
C ILE A 140 -9.91 7.04 12.14
N GLU A 141 -9.61 5.74 12.09
CA GLU A 141 -8.61 5.10 12.95
C GLU A 141 -7.90 3.92 12.26
N VAL A 142 -6.65 3.64 12.67
CA VAL A 142 -5.90 2.45 12.25
C VAL A 142 -5.70 1.55 13.46
N LYS A 143 -6.33 0.38 13.48
CA LYS A 143 -6.13 -0.61 14.55
C LYS A 143 -4.84 -1.39 14.31
N LYS A 144 -3.98 -1.48 15.32
CA LYS A 144 -2.74 -2.27 15.26
C LYS A 144 -3.06 -3.77 15.35
N TYR A 145 -2.21 -4.60 14.74
CA TYR A 145 -2.35 -6.07 14.76
C TYR A 145 -2.46 -6.64 16.18
N ASP A 146 -1.80 -6.04 17.17
CA ASP A 146 -1.76 -6.53 18.54
C ASP A 146 -3.07 -6.36 19.32
N GLU A 147 -3.99 -5.55 18.79
CA GLU A 147 -5.30 -5.23 19.37
C GLU A 147 -6.46 -5.95 18.65
N ILE A 148 -6.16 -6.76 17.63
CA ILE A 148 -7.19 -7.47 16.86
C ILE A 148 -7.60 -8.71 17.65
N SER A 149 -8.67 -8.59 18.43
CA SER A 149 -9.30 -9.74 19.05
C SER A 149 -10.24 -10.45 18.08
N LYS A 150 -10.44 -11.76 18.30
CA LYS A 150 -11.45 -12.56 17.59
C LYS A 150 -12.84 -11.89 17.63
N GLU A 151 -13.17 -11.22 18.73
CA GLU A 151 -14.44 -10.52 18.92
C GLU A 151 -14.58 -9.27 18.04
N VAL A 152 -13.51 -8.49 17.87
CA VAL A 152 -13.50 -7.34 16.96
C VAL A 152 -13.80 -7.76 15.53
N LEU A 153 -13.19 -8.86 15.06
CA LEU A 153 -13.44 -9.42 13.73
C LEU A 153 -14.87 -9.94 13.58
N ARG A 154 -15.43 -10.60 14.60
CA ARG A 154 -16.84 -11.03 14.58
C ARG A 154 -17.79 -9.85 14.43
N ASN A 155 -17.57 -8.79 15.22
CA ASN A 155 -18.43 -7.62 15.20
C ASN A 155 -18.34 -6.86 13.88
N GLU A 156 -17.15 -6.71 13.31
CA GLU A 156 -17.00 -6.10 11.99
C GLU A 156 -17.67 -6.93 10.90
N TYR A 157 -17.48 -8.26 10.89
CA TYR A 157 -18.14 -9.14 9.93
C TYR A 157 -19.67 -9.08 10.01
N LYS A 158 -20.23 -9.05 11.24
CA LYS A 158 -21.68 -8.89 11.47
C LYS A 158 -22.17 -7.55 10.94
N MET A 159 -21.44 -6.47 11.19
CA MET A 159 -21.78 -5.13 10.70
C MET A 159 -21.81 -5.08 9.16
N ILE A 160 -20.77 -5.60 8.50
CA ILE A 160 -20.69 -5.68 7.04
C ILE A 160 -21.84 -6.52 6.47
N SER A 161 -22.08 -7.69 7.05
CA SER A 161 -23.14 -8.60 6.59
C SER A 161 -24.54 -8.01 6.82
N LYS A 162 -24.75 -7.26 7.91
CA LYS A 162 -26.00 -6.54 8.17
C LYS A 162 -26.25 -5.45 7.12
N LYS A 163 -25.22 -4.70 6.72
CA LYS A 163 -25.32 -3.71 5.63
C LYS A 163 -25.69 -4.33 4.29
N LEU A 164 -25.23 -5.55 4.03
CA LEU A 164 -25.52 -6.29 2.81
C LEU A 164 -26.86 -7.04 2.84
N GLY A 165 -27.52 -7.13 4.00
CA GLY A 165 -28.72 -7.95 4.20
C GLY A 165 -28.48 -9.47 4.11
N ARG A 166 -27.22 -9.91 3.99
CA ARG A 166 -26.80 -11.32 3.90
C ARG A 166 -25.37 -11.50 4.36
N ALA A 167 -24.97 -12.76 4.58
CA ALA A 167 -23.58 -13.10 4.89
C ALA A 167 -22.63 -12.57 3.79
N ALA A 168 -21.63 -11.78 4.19
CA ALA A 168 -20.66 -11.24 3.25
C ALA A 168 -19.80 -12.36 2.62
N THR A 169 -19.50 -12.24 1.34
CA THR A 169 -18.53 -13.08 0.61
C THR A 169 -17.10 -12.63 0.91
N ILE A 170 -16.09 -13.42 0.50
CA ILE A 170 -14.68 -13.03 0.68
C ILE A 170 -14.37 -11.71 -0.05
N PRO A 171 -14.77 -11.51 -1.32
CA PRO A 171 -14.59 -10.22 -1.99
C PRO A 171 -15.26 -9.08 -1.22
N GLU A 172 -16.53 -9.23 -0.83
CA GLU A 172 -17.29 -8.20 -0.12
C GLU A 172 -16.73 -7.88 1.27
N LEU A 173 -16.25 -8.89 2.00
CA LEU A 173 -15.59 -8.70 3.28
C LEU A 173 -14.30 -7.92 3.08
N THR A 174 -13.43 -8.39 2.17
CA THR A 174 -12.13 -7.75 1.82
C THR A 174 -12.33 -6.29 1.38
N ASP A 175 -13.50 -6.01 0.82
CA ASP A 175 -13.91 -4.73 0.28
C ASP A 175 -14.42 -3.73 1.34
N GLN A 176 -14.94 -4.20 2.48
CA GLN A 176 -15.56 -3.32 3.48
C GLN A 176 -14.84 -3.30 4.83
N THR A 177 -13.89 -4.21 5.02
CA THR A 177 -13.08 -4.37 6.22
C THR A 177 -11.87 -3.42 6.25
N ALA A 178 -11.43 -3.04 7.45
CA ALA A 178 -10.11 -2.42 7.65
C ALA A 178 -8.97 -3.46 7.70
N PHE A 179 -9.29 -4.74 7.87
CA PHE A 179 -8.33 -5.85 8.05
C PHE A 179 -8.12 -6.68 6.78
N SER A 180 -6.92 -7.23 6.57
CA SER A 180 -6.73 -8.20 5.49
C SER A 180 -7.54 -9.48 5.74
N PHE A 181 -7.98 -10.14 4.68
CA PHE A 181 -8.70 -11.41 4.80
C PHE A 181 -7.86 -12.50 5.50
N ASP A 182 -6.53 -12.43 5.40
CA ASP A 182 -5.64 -13.38 6.08
C ASP A 182 -5.78 -13.33 7.61
N ILE A 183 -6.08 -12.15 8.18
CA ILE A 183 -6.34 -12.01 9.63
C ILE A 183 -7.60 -12.79 10.02
N TYR A 184 -8.69 -12.61 9.28
CA TYR A 184 -9.90 -13.43 9.47
C TYR A 184 -9.60 -14.92 9.31
N ARG A 185 -8.77 -15.29 8.34
CA ARG A 185 -8.40 -16.68 8.12
C ARG A 185 -7.57 -17.26 9.27
N GLN A 186 -6.75 -16.46 9.95
CA GLN A 186 -6.01 -16.89 11.14
C GLN A 186 -6.95 -17.21 12.32
N TYR A 187 -7.86 -16.31 12.65
CA TYR A 187 -8.76 -16.49 13.80
C TYR A 187 -9.89 -17.51 13.58
N PHE A 188 -10.41 -17.59 12.36
CA PHE A 188 -11.57 -18.45 12.07
C PHE A 188 -11.20 -19.67 11.25
N SER A 189 -9.95 -19.84 10.82
CA SER A 189 -9.48 -20.87 9.87
C SER A 189 -10.11 -20.81 8.46
N THR A 190 -11.44 -20.63 8.38
CA THR A 190 -12.24 -20.68 7.16
C THR A 190 -13.36 -19.65 7.21
N MET A 191 -13.80 -19.22 6.03
CA MET A 191 -14.99 -18.36 5.89
C MET A 191 -16.26 -19.02 6.44
N LYS A 192 -16.32 -20.35 6.39
CA LYS A 192 -17.41 -21.16 6.95
C LYS A 192 -17.52 -20.92 8.46
N LYS A 193 -16.44 -21.17 9.21
CA LYS A 193 -16.43 -21.00 10.66
C LYS A 193 -16.71 -19.55 11.06
N LEU A 194 -16.20 -18.57 10.31
CA LEU A 194 -16.53 -17.15 10.54
C LEU A 194 -18.05 -16.90 10.43
N ARG A 195 -18.70 -17.43 9.39
CA ARG A 195 -20.16 -17.30 9.20
C ARG A 195 -20.94 -17.98 10.31
N GLU A 196 -20.57 -19.21 10.66
CA GLU A 196 -21.19 -19.99 11.72
C GLU A 196 -21.08 -19.26 13.08
N GLU A 197 -19.88 -18.82 13.45
CA GLU A 197 -19.65 -18.04 14.68
C GLU A 197 -20.37 -16.68 14.67
N CYS A 198 -20.72 -16.15 13.50
CA CYS A 198 -21.48 -14.92 13.36
C CYS A 198 -23.00 -15.15 13.18
N GLY A 199 -23.49 -16.39 13.28
CA GLY A 199 -24.91 -16.72 13.23
C GLY A 199 -25.50 -16.81 11.81
N PHE A 200 -24.67 -16.87 10.77
CA PHE A 200 -25.12 -17.04 9.40
C PHE A 200 -25.12 -18.52 9.01
N ARG A 201 -26.27 -19.03 8.58
CA ARG A 201 -26.38 -20.41 8.05
C ARG A 201 -25.66 -20.51 6.70
N HIS A 202 -24.95 -21.61 6.51
CA HIS A 202 -24.30 -21.92 5.24
C HIS A 202 -24.37 -23.42 4.95
N GLU A 203 -24.95 -23.79 3.81
CA GLU A 203 -25.02 -25.17 3.36
C GLU A 203 -23.82 -25.45 2.44
N TYR A 204 -22.91 -26.34 2.84
CA TYR A 204 -21.85 -26.79 1.94
C TYR A 204 -21.42 -28.24 2.19
N LYS A 205 -21.18 -28.96 1.08
CA LYS A 205 -20.70 -30.34 1.01
C LYS A 205 -19.20 -30.38 0.73
N GLY A 206 -18.43 -31.04 1.60
CA GLY A 206 -17.08 -31.54 1.31
C GLY A 206 -15.90 -30.58 1.50
N GLY A 207 -14.76 -31.15 1.91
CA GLY A 207 -13.45 -30.51 2.05
C GLY A 207 -12.45 -31.48 2.70
N LYS A 208 -11.14 -31.30 2.46
CA LYS A 208 -10.12 -32.08 3.18
C LYS A 208 -10.23 -31.80 4.68
N LYS A 209 -10.23 -32.86 5.49
CA LYS A 209 -10.22 -32.73 6.95
C LYS A 209 -9.00 -31.91 7.37
N PRO A 210 -9.18 -30.83 8.13
CA PRO A 210 -8.05 -30.03 8.58
C PRO A 210 -7.18 -30.81 9.59
N ILE A 211 -5.90 -30.46 9.69
CA ILE A 211 -5.00 -31.00 10.74
C ILE A 211 -5.62 -30.69 12.11
N GLU A 212 -5.66 -31.68 12.99
CA GLU A 212 -6.22 -31.53 14.34
C GLU A 212 -5.29 -30.74 15.26
N LEU A 213 -5.86 -29.98 16.20
CA LEU A 213 -5.09 -29.19 17.18
C LEU A 213 -4.11 -30.09 17.96
N SER A 214 -4.54 -31.28 18.37
CA SER A 214 -3.73 -32.28 19.06
C SER A 214 -2.46 -32.68 18.30
N THR A 215 -2.51 -32.68 16.96
CA THR A 215 -1.36 -33.00 16.12
C THR A 215 -0.36 -31.84 16.10
N CYS A 216 -0.88 -30.61 16.09
CA CYS A 216 -0.05 -29.41 16.24
C CYS A 216 0.59 -29.31 17.61
N GLU A 217 -0.14 -29.65 18.68
CA GLU A 217 0.41 -29.68 20.04
C GLU A 217 1.53 -30.70 20.18
N LYS A 218 1.33 -31.93 19.70
CA LYS A 218 2.38 -32.97 19.71
C LYS A 218 3.65 -32.55 18.99
N GLU A 219 3.51 -31.94 17.81
CA GLU A 219 4.66 -31.42 17.06
C GLU A 219 5.38 -30.31 17.82
N LEU A 220 4.65 -29.36 18.40
CA LEU A 220 5.26 -28.26 19.17
C LEU A 220 5.91 -28.74 20.48
N VAL A 221 5.31 -29.72 21.16
CA VAL A 221 5.90 -30.38 22.33
C VAL A 221 7.21 -31.05 21.96
N ARG A 222 7.24 -31.82 20.86
CA ARG A 222 8.45 -32.46 20.36
C ARG A 222 9.54 -31.45 20.06
N VAL A 223 9.21 -30.36 19.36
CA VAL A 223 10.17 -29.30 19.03
C VAL A 223 10.69 -28.61 20.29
N TYR A 224 9.81 -28.31 21.24
CA TYR A 224 10.18 -27.70 22.52
C TYR A 224 11.13 -28.60 23.31
N GLN A 225 10.85 -29.90 23.41
CA GLN A 225 11.72 -30.88 24.09
C GLN A 225 13.09 -31.02 23.40
N LYS A 226 13.12 -31.01 22.05
CA LYS A 226 14.37 -31.10 21.28
C LYS A 226 15.31 -29.93 21.55
N TYR A 227 14.77 -28.71 21.61
CA TYR A 227 15.57 -27.49 21.77
C TYR A 227 15.65 -26.97 23.20
N ASN A 228 14.84 -27.54 24.10
CA ASN A 228 14.67 -27.14 25.51
C ASN A 228 14.40 -25.63 25.69
N ARG A 229 13.71 -25.01 24.72
CA ARG A 229 13.30 -23.60 24.74
C ARG A 229 12.21 -23.34 23.70
N ARG A 230 11.57 -22.17 23.80
CA ARG A 230 10.71 -21.61 22.75
C ARG A 230 11.53 -21.34 21.49
N LEU A 231 11.01 -21.74 20.32
CA LEU A 231 11.53 -21.31 19.03
C LEU A 231 10.85 -20.02 18.56
N THR A 232 11.63 -19.17 17.92
CA THR A 232 11.12 -17.98 17.21
C THR A 232 10.35 -18.39 15.94
N TYR A 233 9.64 -17.44 15.34
CA TYR A 233 8.91 -17.66 14.08
C TYR A 233 9.81 -18.25 12.97
N ASN A 234 11.03 -17.72 12.79
CA ASN A 234 11.92 -18.15 11.72
C ASN A 234 12.48 -19.55 11.99
N GLU A 235 12.90 -19.83 13.22
CA GLU A 235 13.39 -21.14 13.62
C GLU A 235 12.29 -22.21 13.49
N LEU A 236 11.07 -21.91 13.95
CA LEU A 236 9.96 -22.85 13.87
C LEU A 236 9.54 -23.12 12.40
N LYS A 237 9.71 -22.14 11.51
CA LYS A 237 9.44 -22.28 10.07
C LYS A 237 10.38 -23.29 9.42
N GLU A 238 11.63 -23.38 9.89
CA GLU A 238 12.65 -24.30 9.37
C GLU A 238 12.51 -25.69 10.00
N GLU A 239 12.14 -25.76 11.27
CA GLU A 239 12.14 -27.01 12.04
C GLU A 239 10.81 -27.77 12.01
N SER A 240 9.68 -27.08 11.93
CA SER A 240 8.37 -27.71 12.04
C SER A 240 7.94 -28.40 10.74
N GLN A 241 7.44 -29.62 10.87
CA GLN A 241 6.79 -30.34 9.76
C GLN A 241 5.41 -29.75 9.43
N ILE A 242 4.84 -28.93 10.31
CA ILE A 242 3.56 -28.26 10.12
C ILE A 242 3.85 -26.80 9.78
N SER A 243 3.26 -26.31 8.69
CA SER A 243 3.44 -24.91 8.30
C SER A 243 2.97 -23.96 9.42
N ILE A 244 3.75 -22.91 9.64
CA ILE A 244 3.45 -21.86 10.63
C ILE A 244 2.03 -21.30 10.47
N SER A 245 1.60 -21.06 9.23
CA SER A 245 0.24 -20.61 8.93
C SER A 245 -0.84 -21.60 9.38
N THR A 246 -0.56 -22.89 9.44
CA THR A 246 -1.47 -23.90 9.99
C THR A 246 -1.50 -23.84 11.51
N LEU A 247 -0.34 -23.68 12.16
CA LEU A 247 -0.25 -23.53 13.61
C LEU A 247 -1.07 -22.33 14.09
N PHE A 248 -0.82 -21.14 13.55
CA PHE A 248 -1.60 -19.93 13.90
C PHE A 248 -3.12 -20.12 13.75
N ARG A 249 -3.56 -20.83 12.71
CA ARG A 249 -4.97 -21.14 12.50
C ARG A 249 -5.56 -22.08 13.54
N ARG A 250 -4.79 -23.05 14.02
CA ARG A 250 -5.24 -24.04 15.01
C ARG A 250 -5.30 -23.47 16.41
N PHE A 251 -4.32 -22.65 16.75
CA PHE A 251 -4.24 -21.93 18.02
C PHE A 251 -5.06 -20.63 18.04
N GLU A 252 -5.72 -20.29 16.93
CA GLU A 252 -6.60 -19.11 16.78
C GLU A 252 -5.96 -17.80 17.24
N THR A 253 -4.67 -17.62 16.93
CA THR A 253 -3.89 -16.44 17.31
C THR A 253 -3.00 -15.98 16.14
N THR A 254 -2.47 -14.77 16.26
CA THR A 254 -1.43 -14.23 15.37
C THR A 254 -0.09 -14.06 16.09
N LYS A 255 -0.03 -14.37 17.39
CA LYS A 255 1.16 -14.17 18.23
C LYS A 255 1.79 -15.51 18.58
N ILE A 256 3.04 -15.71 18.17
CA ILE A 256 3.76 -16.97 18.40
C ILE A 256 3.90 -17.26 19.90
N ASN A 257 4.02 -16.21 20.72
CA ASN A 257 4.11 -16.34 22.17
C ASN A 257 2.82 -16.86 22.78
N ASP A 258 1.64 -16.54 22.23
CA ASP A 258 0.37 -17.08 22.73
C ASP A 258 0.31 -18.59 22.50
N ILE A 259 0.82 -19.06 21.35
CA ILE A 259 0.96 -20.49 21.06
C ILE A 259 1.85 -21.16 22.10
N TRP A 260 3.04 -20.62 22.35
CA TRP A 260 3.96 -21.19 23.35
C TRP A 260 3.40 -21.18 24.76
N ASN A 261 2.73 -20.09 25.16
CA ASN A 261 2.07 -20.02 26.46
C ASN A 261 1.02 -21.12 26.61
N GLN A 262 0.26 -21.44 25.55
CA GLN A 262 -0.71 -22.54 25.58
C GLN A 262 -0.03 -23.92 25.65
N ILE A 263 1.05 -24.13 24.89
CA ILE A 263 1.81 -25.39 24.93
C ILE A 263 2.41 -25.64 26.32
N GLU A 264 3.04 -24.63 26.91
CA GLU A 264 3.63 -24.75 28.24
C GLU A 264 2.56 -25.04 29.30
N ARG A 265 1.44 -24.31 29.29
CA ARG A 265 0.30 -24.60 30.19
C ARG A 265 -0.13 -26.06 30.08
N ASN A 266 -0.33 -26.55 28.86
CA ASN A 266 -0.75 -27.94 28.62
C ASN A 266 0.32 -28.96 29.08
N MET A 267 1.61 -28.65 29.01
CA MET A 267 2.67 -29.51 29.56
C MET A 267 2.65 -29.56 31.09
N PHE A 268 2.44 -28.42 31.75
CA PHE A 268 2.36 -28.36 33.22
C PHE A 268 1.15 -29.12 33.77
N ASP A 269 0.01 -29.09 33.07
CA ASP A 269 -1.20 -29.83 33.48
C ASP A 269 -1.04 -31.36 33.35
N ILE A 270 -0.21 -31.85 32.43
CA ILE A 270 0.09 -33.28 32.26
C ILE A 270 1.07 -33.80 33.33
N THR A 271 1.85 -32.92 33.94
CA THR A 271 2.89 -33.31 34.93
C THR A 271 2.36 -33.35 36.37
N ASN A 272 1.11 -32.89 36.59
CA ASN A 272 0.45 -32.83 37.90
C ASN A 272 -0.71 -33.84 38.04
N ILE A 273 -0.73 -34.89 37.21
CA ILE A 273 -1.62 -36.08 37.31
C ILE A 273 -0.76 -37.30 37.59
#